data_AF-A0A3D6AQF2-F1
#
_entry.id   AF-A0A3D6AQF2-F1
#
_cell.length_a   1.000
_cell.length_b   1.000
_cell.length_c   1.000
_cell.angle_alpha   90.00
_cell.angle_beta   90.00
_cell.angle_gamma   90.00
#
_symmetry.space_group_name_H-M   'P 1'
#
loop_
_entity.id
_entity.type
_entity.pdbx_description
1 polymer ?
#
loop_
_entity_poly.entity_id
_entity_poly.type
_entity_poly.pdbx_seq_one_letter_code
_entity_poly.pdbx_strand_id
1 'polypeptide(L)' 'MTSQNNDSDIDDSIWVVYEAPPDFPDKYVARRLHMNRPTADYVIGDTLNDVRSKLPEGLFRIERSDRDDPMIRESWI' A
#
# COMPACT_ATOMS: atom_id res chain seq x y z
N MET A 1 7.67 34.53 19.13
CA MET A 1 8.12 33.18 19.46
C MET A 1 7.46 32.25 18.48
N THR A 2 8.30 31.50 17.77
CA THR A 2 8.12 30.94 16.44
C THR A 2 7.06 29.84 16.40
N SER A 3 6.27 29.85 15.32
CA SER A 3 5.26 28.85 14.98
C SER A 3 5.72 27.42 15.25
N GLN A 4 4.90 26.67 15.98
CA GLN A 4 4.95 25.21 15.94
C GLN A 4 4.54 24.79 14.54
N ASN A 5 5.53 24.51 13.69
CA ASN A 5 5.30 23.81 12.44
C ASN A 5 5.08 22.33 12.81
N ASN A 6 3.82 21.90 12.78
CA ASN A 6 3.44 20.50 12.84
C ASN A 6 4.02 19.80 11.61
N ASP A 7 5.18 19.17 11.78
CA ASP A 7 5.84 18.33 10.78
C ASP A 7 5.44 16.86 10.98
N SER A 8 4.15 16.62 11.29
CA SER A 8 3.64 15.32 11.75
C SER A 8 2.64 14.66 10.81
N ASP A 9 2.33 15.27 9.67
CA ASP A 9 1.21 14.84 8.81
C ASP A 9 1.64 14.23 7.45
N ILE A 10 2.95 14.04 7.21
CA ILE A 10 3.41 13.25 6.07
C ILE A 10 3.60 11.81 6.56
N ASP A 11 2.62 10.96 6.25
CA ASP A 11 2.77 9.52 6.46
C ASP A 11 3.79 9.00 5.45
N ASP A 12 5.02 8.73 5.90
CA ASP A 12 6.10 8.12 5.10
C ASP A 12 5.83 6.62 4.82
N SER A 13 4.56 6.28 4.58
CA SER A 13 4.10 4.93 4.30
C SER A 13 3.70 4.75 2.85
N ILE A 14 3.86 3.53 2.36
CA ILE A 14 3.41 3.08 1.05
C ILE A 14 2.63 1.79 1.23
N TRP A 15 1.51 1.65 0.51
CA TRP A 15 0.81 0.37 0.38
C TRP A 15 1.20 -0.29 -0.92
N VAL A 16 1.58 -1.56 -0.87
CA VAL A 16 1.94 -2.34 -2.06
C VAL A 16 0.93 -3.45 -2.23
N VAL A 17 0.30 -3.53 -3.41
CA VAL A 17 -0.71 -4.54 -3.73
C VAL A 17 -0.07 -5.71 -4.46
N TYR A 18 -0.20 -6.89 -3.86
CA TYR A 18 0.25 -8.18 -4.38
C TYR A 18 -0.94 -8.99 -4.90
N GLU A 19 -0.76 -9.73 -6.00
CA GLU A 19 -1.67 -10.75 -6.49
C GLU A 19 -1.16 -12.14 -6.09
N ALA A 20 -2.05 -12.94 -5.50
CA ALA A 20 -1.83 -14.32 -5.07
C ALA A 20 -0.53 -14.56 -4.28
N PRO A 21 -0.29 -13.81 -3.17
CA PRO A 21 0.86 -14.10 -2.32
C PRO A 21 0.79 -15.50 -1.70
N PRO A 22 1.93 -16.15 -1.41
CA PRO A 22 1.94 -17.55 -0.97
C PRO A 22 1.11 -17.84 0.29
N ASP A 23 0.93 -16.83 1.14
CA ASP A 23 0.12 -16.89 2.35
C ASP A 23 -1.37 -16.61 2.11
N PHE A 24 -1.74 -16.03 0.96
CA PHE A 24 -3.12 -15.82 0.52
C PHE A 24 -3.27 -16.20 -0.96
N PRO A 25 -3.24 -17.50 -1.29
CA PRO A 25 -3.47 -17.95 -2.66
C PRO A 25 -4.84 -17.44 -3.13
N ASP A 26 -4.91 -17.04 -4.40
CA ASP A 26 -6.13 -16.54 -5.07
C ASP A 26 -6.70 -15.22 -4.52
N LYS A 27 -5.94 -14.45 -3.73
CA LYS A 27 -6.35 -13.14 -3.21
C LYS A 27 -5.45 -12.01 -3.70
N TYR A 28 -5.98 -10.79 -3.63
CA TYR A 28 -5.18 -9.58 -3.68
C TYR A 28 -4.92 -9.10 -2.25
N VAL A 29 -3.68 -8.71 -1.96
CA VAL A 29 -3.28 -8.25 -0.63
C VAL A 29 -2.52 -6.94 -0.74
N ALA A 30 -3.05 -5.86 -0.16
CA ALA A 30 -2.25 -4.65 0.08
C ALA A 30 -1.53 -4.77 1.42
N ARG A 31 -0.23 -4.52 1.45
CA ARG A 31 0.56 -4.44 2.69
C ARG A 31 1.11 -3.05 2.86
N ARG A 32 1.02 -2.49 4.06
CA ARG A 32 1.64 -1.19 4.36
C ARG A 32 3.09 -1.38 4.77
N LEU A 33 3.95 -0.57 4.16
CA LEU A 33 5.33 -0.40 4.55
C LEU A 33 5.51 1.01 5.08
N HIS A 34 6.12 1.16 6.25
CA HIS A 34 6.52 2.46 6.79
C HIS A 34 8.04 2.57 6.75
N MET A 35 8.57 3.62 6.10
CA MET A 35 10.02 3.76 5.85
C MET A 35 10.65 2.47 5.27
N ASN A 36 9.98 1.86 4.29
CA ASN A 36 10.37 0.61 3.64
C ASN A 36 10.41 -0.63 4.56
N ARG A 37 9.79 -0.58 5.75
CA ARG A 37 9.65 -1.72 6.66
C ARG A 37 8.21 -2.21 6.66
N PRO A 38 7.97 -3.52 6.52
CA PRO A 38 6.61 -4.06 6.61
C PRO A 38 6.02 -3.79 7.99
N THR A 39 4.75 -3.40 8.00
CA THR A 39 3.95 -3.26 9.22
C THR A 39 3.04 -4.48 9.38
N ALA A 40 2.21 -4.50 10.44
CA ALA A 40 1.17 -5.49 10.61
C ALA A 40 -0.11 -5.17 9.79
N ASP A 41 -0.19 -3.98 9.19
CA ASP A 41 -1.38 -3.54 8.47
C ASP A 41 -1.41 -4.16 7.07
N TYR A 42 -2.49 -4.89 6.79
CA TYR A 42 -2.77 -5.42 5.47
C TYR A 42 -4.27 -5.44 5.18
N VAL A 43 -4.60 -5.37 3.90
CA VAL A 43 -5.97 -5.43 3.38
C VAL A 43 -6.05 -6.57 2.37
N ILE A 44 -7.09 -7.40 2.48
CA ILE A 44 -7.33 -8.51 1.56
C ILE A 44 -8.58 -8.22 0.73
N GLY A 45 -8.53 -8.57 -0.56
CA GLY A 45 -9.69 -8.58 -1.42
C GLY A 45 -9.70 -9.69 -2.46
N ASP A 46 -10.88 -9.96 -3.00
CA ASP A 46 -11.08 -10.98 -4.05
C ASP A 46 -10.69 -10.45 -5.44
N THR A 47 -10.68 -9.13 -5.60
CA THR A 47 -10.26 -8.46 -6.84
C THR A 47 -9.38 -7.26 -6.51
N LEU A 48 -8.62 -6.79 -7.49
CA LEU A 48 -7.85 -5.57 -7.34
C LEU A 48 -8.72 -4.37 -6.92
N ASN A 49 -9.93 -4.24 -7.49
CA ASN A 49 -10.85 -3.16 -7.14
C ASN A 49 -11.38 -3.25 -5.70
N ASP A 50 -11.55 -4.47 -5.19
CA ASP A 50 -11.98 -4.70 -3.80
C ASP A 50 -10.88 -4.31 -2.80
N VAL A 51 -9.60 -4.49 -3.15
CA VAL A 51 -8.50 -3.94 -2.34
C VAL A 51 -8.51 -2.41 -2.37
N ARG A 52 -8.68 -1.81 -3.55
CA ARG A 52 -8.71 -0.34 -3.72
C ARG A 52 -9.79 0.34 -2.88
N SER A 53 -10.98 -0.25 -2.77
CA SER A 53 -12.09 0.32 -1.99
C SER A 53 -11.88 0.26 -0.47
N LYS A 54 -10.91 -0.54 -0.01
CA LYS A 54 -10.59 -0.75 1.41
C LYS A 54 -9.33 0.00 1.85
N LEU A 55 -8.58 0.59 0.91
CA LEU A 55 -7.42 1.42 1.22
C LEU A 55 -7.86 2.76 1.84
N PRO A 56 -6.99 3.40 2.64
CA PRO A 56 -7.24 4.75 3.15
C PRO A 56 -7.60 5.74 2.04
N GLU A 57 -8.54 6.63 2.33
CA GLU A 57 -8.87 7.73 1.42
C GLU A 57 -7.69 8.71 1.30
N GLY A 58 -7.59 9.39 0.15
CA GLY A 58 -6.57 10.40 -0.10
C GLY A 58 -5.24 9.87 -0.64
N LEU A 59 -5.09 8.55 -0.77
CA LEU A 59 -3.90 7.95 -1.38
C LEU A 59 -3.88 8.14 -2.91
N PHE A 60 -2.68 8.30 -3.46
CA PHE A 60 -2.40 8.37 -4.88
C PHE A 60 -1.89 7.03 -5.40
N ARG A 61 -2.51 6.54 -6.49
CA ARG A 61 -2.11 5.31 -7.15
C ARG A 61 -0.83 5.51 -7.97
N ILE A 62 0.13 4.64 -7.75
CA ILE A 62 1.35 4.47 -8.55
C ILE A 62 1.22 3.16 -9.32
N GLU A 63 1.33 3.25 -10.65
CA GLU A 63 1.29 2.07 -11.52
C GLU A 63 2.53 1.19 -11.33
N ARG A 64 2.38 -0.11 -11.57
CA ARG A 64 3.53 -1.03 -11.53
C ARG A 64 4.59 -0.67 -12.55
N SER A 65 5.84 -0.95 -12.21
CA SER A 65 6.97 -1.03 -13.12
C SER A 65 7.16 -2.46 -13.64
N ASP A 66 7.73 -2.60 -14.83
CA ASP A 66 8.19 -3.89 -15.36
C ASP A 66 9.34 -4.51 -14.54
N ARG A 67 9.99 -3.71 -13.68
CA ARG A 67 11.06 -4.15 -12.79
C ARG A 67 10.57 -4.62 -11.42
N ASP A 68 9.29 -4.41 -11.12
CA ASP A 68 8.70 -4.87 -9.87
C ASP A 68 8.61 -6.40 -9.87
N ASP A 69 8.50 -6.96 -8.67
CA ASP A 69 8.18 -8.38 -8.52
C ASP A 69 6.92 -8.72 -9.35
N PRO A 70 6.88 -9.85 -10.09
CA PRO A 70 5.75 -10.23 -10.93
C PRO A 70 4.40 -10.28 -10.21
N MET A 71 4.40 -10.39 -8.88
CA MET A 71 3.21 -10.41 -8.05
C MET A 71 2.68 -9.00 -7.74
N ILE A 72 3.52 -7.97 -7.84
CA ILE A 72 3.11 -6.59 -7.60
C ILE A 72 2.21 -6.11 -8.74
N ARG A 73 1.13 -5.43 -8.36
CA ARG A 73 0.14 -4.88 -9.31
C ARG A 73 0.12 -3.36 -9.30
N GLU A 74 0.31 -2.75 -8.14
CA GLU A 74 0.33 -1.30 -7.96
C GLU A 74 0.81 -0.94 -6.55
N SER A 75 1.14 0.33 -6.35
CA SER A 75 1.44 0.89 -5.04
C SER A 75 0.63 2.17 -4.77
N TRP A 76 0.54 2.59 -3.52
CA TRP A 76 -0.24 3.75 -3.09
C TRP A 76 0.49 4.52 -1.99
N ILE A 77 0.55 5.85 -2.11
CA ILE A 77 1.15 6.79 -1.15
C ILE A 77 0.19 7.91 -0.77
#